data_AF-A0A9P6THN9-F1
#
_entry.id   AF-A0A9P6THN9-F1
#
_cell.length_a   1.000
_cell.length_b   1.000
_cell.length_c   1.000
_cell.angle_alpha   90.00
_cell.angle_beta   90.00
_cell.angle_gamma   90.00
#
_symmetry.space_group_name_H-M   'P 1'
#
loop_
_entity.id
_entity.type
_entity.pdbx_description
1 polymer ?
#
loop_
_entity_poly.entity_id
_entity_poly.type
_entity_poly.pdbx_seq_one_letter_code
_entity_poly.pdbx_strand_id
1 'polypeptide(L)'
;MAVETCVYQIKYFIRRISPMIWRRILVRSDSSLEDLHEIIQLSMGWDADHLYCFKVNGKDYGSAGALTGDEHEPLSALRLRPNQRFLYEYDFTTMFD
;
A
#
# COMPACT_ATOMS: atom_id res chain seq x y z
N MET A 1 9.15 -16.44 -18.03
CA MET A 1 8.50 -17.35 -17.05
C MET A 1 7.33 -16.60 -16.47
N ALA A 2 6.12 -17.17 -16.49
CA ALA A 2 4.99 -16.56 -15.81
C ALA A 2 5.30 -16.51 -14.30
N VAL A 3 5.16 -15.34 -13.68
CA VAL A 3 5.19 -15.24 -12.22
C VAL A 3 3.92 -15.94 -11.73
N GLU A 4 4.05 -16.97 -10.90
CA GLU A 4 2.88 -17.60 -10.30
C GLU A 4 2.09 -16.54 -9.52
N THR A 5 0.80 -16.41 -9.85
CA THR A 5 -0.09 -15.51 -9.15
C THR A 5 -0.54 -16.18 -7.85
N CYS A 6 -0.28 -15.53 -6.74
CA CYS A 6 -0.76 -15.95 -5.43
C CYS A 6 -1.69 -14.89 -4.83
N VAL A 7 -2.28 -15.19 -3.68
CA VAL A 7 -3.13 -14.26 -2.95
C VAL A 7 -2.40 -13.82 -1.68
N TYR A 8 -2.15 -12.52 -1.57
CA TYR A 8 -1.69 -11.91 -0.34
C TYR A 8 -2.88 -11.67 0.59
N GLN A 9 -2.73 -12.06 1.85
CA GLN A 9 -3.61 -11.65 2.93
C GLN A 9 -2.97 -10.50 3.69
N ILE A 10 -3.45 -9.28 3.45
CA ILE A 10 -2.90 -8.06 4.04
C ILE A 10 -3.80 -7.63 5.20
N LYS A 11 -3.19 -7.37 6.36
CA LYS A 11 -3.84 -6.69 7.48
C LYS A 11 -3.20 -5.31 7.61
N TYR A 12 -4.03 -4.27 7.65
CA TYR A 12 -3.58 -2.91 7.91
C TYR A 12 -4.46 -2.24 8.97
N PHE A 13 -3.93 -1.21 9.62
CA PHE A 13 -4.55 -0.50 10.72
C PHE A 13 -4.09 0.94 10.77
N ILE A 14 -4.95 1.83 11.26
CA ILE A 14 -4.60 3.24 11.45
C ILE A 14 -3.73 3.37 12.69
N ARG A 15 -2.59 4.04 12.55
CA ARG A 15 -1.64 4.23 13.66
C ARG A 15 -2.15 5.33 14.60
N ARG A 16 -1.76 5.24 15.88
CA ARG A 16 -1.95 6.29 16.91
C ARG A 16 -3.41 6.63 17.28
N ILE A 17 -4.38 5.76 16.96
CA ILE A 17 -5.78 5.93 17.37
C ILE A 17 -6.24 4.82 18.32
N SER A 18 -7.22 5.12 19.17
CA SER A 18 -7.88 4.16 20.06
C SER A 18 -9.40 4.40 20.07
N PRO A 19 -10.24 3.36 19.88
CA PRO A 19 -9.87 1.97 19.60
C PRO A 19 -9.20 1.79 18.23
N MET A 20 -8.42 0.72 18.06
CA MET A 20 -7.71 0.43 16.81
C MET A 20 -8.71 0.15 15.68
N ILE A 21 -8.67 0.96 14.63
CA ILE A 21 -9.41 0.69 13.38
C ILE A 21 -8.49 -0.08 12.43
N TRP A 22 -8.96 -1.25 11.98
CA TRP A 22 -8.20 -2.16 11.11
C TRP A 22 -9.09 -2.87 10.11
N ARG A 23 -8.47 -3.41 9.06
CA ARG A 23 -9.11 -4.29 8.06
C ARG A 23 -8.16 -5.41 7.66
N ARG A 24 -8.73 -6.45 7.06
CA ARG A 24 -7.99 -7.56 6.45
C ARG A 24 -8.58 -7.86 5.09
N ILE A 25 -7.74 -7.83 4.07
CA ILE A 25 -8.12 -7.96 2.66
C ILE A 25 -7.34 -9.11 2.01
N LEU A 26 -7.91 -9.64 0.93
CA LEU A 26 -7.26 -10.58 0.03
C LEU A 26 -6.99 -9.86 -1.29
N VAL A 27 -5.73 -9.84 -1.72
CA VAL A 27 -5.28 -9.14 -2.92
C VAL A 27 -4.41 -10.07 -3.75
N ARG A 28 -4.56 -10.01 -5.08
CA ARG A 28 -3.74 -10.83 -5.97
C ARG A 28 -2.32 -10.28 -6.03
N SER A 29 -1.35 -11.16 -6.19
CA SER A 29 0.07 -10.77 -6.25
C SER A 29 0.47 -10.04 -7.53
N ASP A 30 -0.40 -10.03 -8.54
CA ASP A 30 -0.26 -9.26 -9.78
C ASP A 30 -0.99 -7.90 -9.74
N SER A 31 -1.71 -7.58 -8.66
CA SER A 31 -2.20 -6.22 -8.41
C SER A 31 -1.06 -5.25 -8.18
N SER A 32 -1.23 -3.99 -8.58
CA SER A 32 -0.26 -2.92 -8.37
C SER A 32 -0.32 -2.32 -6.94
N LEU A 33 0.56 -1.39 -6.63
CA LEU A 33 0.45 -0.59 -5.40
C LEU A 33 -0.68 0.45 -5.49
N GLU A 34 -0.97 0.94 -6.69
CA GLU A 34 -2.16 1.77 -6.98
C GLU A 34 -3.46 0.97 -6.69
N ASP A 35 -3.57 -0.26 -7.17
CA ASP A 35 -4.72 -1.14 -6.86
C ASP A 35 -4.86 -1.34 -5.34
N LEU A 36 -3.73 -1.54 -4.65
CA LEU A 36 -3.73 -1.70 -3.19
C LEU A 36 -4.19 -0.41 -2.49
N HIS A 37 -3.80 0.76 -3.00
CA HIS A 37 -4.27 2.05 -2.51
C HIS A 37 -5.79 2.17 -2.64
N GLU A 38 -6.35 1.92 -3.82
CA GLU A 38 -7.80 1.99 -4.06
C GLU A 38 -8.57 1.04 -3.12
N ILE A 39 -8.09 -0.20 -2.97
CA ILE A 39 -8.72 -1.18 -2.08
C ILE A 39 -8.70 -0.70 -0.62
N ILE A 40 -7.60 -0.08 -0.17
CA ILE A 40 -7.51 0.48 1.18
C ILE A 40 -8.53 1.62 1.37
N GLN A 41 -8.66 2.52 0.39
CA GLN A 41 -9.60 3.65 0.42
C GLN A 41 -11.04 3.15 0.49
N LEU A 42 -11.42 2.26 -0.43
CA LEU A 42 -12.77 1.68 -0.49
C LEU A 42 -13.15 0.95 0.80
N SER A 43 -12.24 0.18 1.39
CA SER A 43 -12.53 -0.59 2.60
C SER A 43 -12.49 0.23 3.90
N MET A 44 -11.97 1.46 3.85
CA MET A 44 -12.13 2.47 4.89
C MET A 44 -13.33 3.41 4.68
N GLY A 45 -13.88 3.47 3.46
CA GLY A 45 -14.93 4.42 3.08
C GLY A 45 -14.38 5.83 2.87
N TRP A 46 -13.18 5.93 2.29
CA TRP A 46 -12.51 7.19 1.93
C TRP A 46 -12.55 7.40 0.41
N ASP A 47 -12.41 8.65 -0.02
CA ASP A 47 -12.68 9.07 -1.40
C ASP A 47 -11.42 9.17 -2.30
N ALA A 48 -10.24 8.72 -1.84
CA ALA A 48 -8.99 8.65 -2.62
C ALA A 48 -8.50 9.98 -3.26
N ASP A 49 -8.94 11.13 -2.75
CA ASP A 49 -8.70 12.46 -3.34
C ASP A 49 -7.32 13.08 -3.04
N HIS A 50 -6.47 12.41 -2.26
CA HIS A 50 -5.20 12.97 -1.78
C HIS A 50 -3.97 12.13 -2.17
N LEU A 51 -2.79 12.76 -2.03
CA LEU A 51 -1.51 12.08 -2.21
C LEU A 51 -1.38 10.89 -1.27
N TYR A 52 -0.69 9.86 -1.76
CA TYR A 52 -0.35 8.69 -0.97
C TYR A 52 1.08 8.22 -1.23
N CYS A 53 1.63 7.48 -0.28
CA CYS A 53 2.96 6.89 -0.38
C CYS A 53 3.05 5.56 0.39
N PHE A 54 3.62 4.54 -0.24
CA PHE A 54 4.05 3.30 0.37
C PHE A 54 5.57 3.30 0.56
N LYS A 55 6.04 3.05 1.79
CA LYS A 55 7.46 2.94 2.12
C LYS A 55 7.84 1.47 2.31
N VAL A 56 8.34 0.83 1.26
CA VAL A 56 8.59 -0.62 1.19
C VAL A 56 10.05 -0.91 0.82
N ASN A 57 10.76 -1.69 1.64
CA ASN A 57 12.15 -2.10 1.39
C ASN A 57 13.12 -0.93 1.08
N GLY A 58 12.91 0.24 1.70
CA GLY A 58 13.73 1.43 1.48
C GLY A 58 13.45 2.19 0.18
N LYS A 59 12.34 1.85 -0.51
CA LYS A 59 11.81 2.58 -1.65
C LYS A 59 10.44 3.16 -1.32
N ASP A 60 10.14 4.27 -1.98
CA ASP A 60 8.91 5.02 -1.87
C ASP A 60 8.13 4.95 -3.20
N TYR A 61 6.86 4.57 -3.11
CA TYR A 61 5.94 4.34 -4.24
C TYR A 61 4.63 5.08 -3.98
N GLY A 62 4.02 5.69 -5.00
CA GLY A 62 2.73 6.36 -4.87
C GLY A 62 2.63 7.56 -5.79
N SER A 63 1.85 8.57 -5.40
CA SER A 63 1.51 9.70 -6.28
C SER A 63 2.24 11.01 -5.97
N ALA A 64 3.16 10.99 -4.99
CA ALA A 64 3.91 12.18 -4.58
C ALA A 64 5.15 12.45 -5.46
N GLY A 65 5.73 13.65 -5.37
CA GLY A 65 7.00 13.97 -6.04
C GLY A 65 8.20 13.30 -5.37
N ALA A 66 9.24 12.95 -6.16
CA ALA A 66 10.49 12.30 -5.72
C ALA A 66 10.41 10.79 -5.35
N LEU A 67 9.60 10.03 -6.09
CA LEU A 67 9.47 8.57 -5.93
C LEU A 67 10.71 7.81 -6.40
N THR A 68 10.95 6.66 -5.78
CA THR A 68 12.06 5.75 -6.12
C THR A 68 11.58 4.41 -6.68
N GLY A 69 10.28 4.14 -6.63
CA GLY A 69 9.63 3.01 -7.27
C GLY A 69 8.45 3.45 -8.12
N ASP A 70 7.96 2.52 -8.94
CA ASP A 70 6.80 2.70 -9.81
C ASP A 70 5.55 2.10 -9.13
N GLU A 71 4.49 2.91 -8.96
CA GLU A 71 3.25 2.50 -8.28
C GLU A 71 2.45 1.44 -9.06
N HIS A 72 2.72 1.31 -10.36
CA HIS A 72 2.16 0.26 -11.20
C HIS A 72 2.94 -1.07 -11.09
N GLU A 73 4.02 -1.14 -10.31
CA GLU A 73 4.71 -2.40 -10.03
C GLU A 73 3.77 -3.39 -9.32
N PRO A 74 3.74 -4.67 -9.75
CA PRO A 74 2.91 -5.66 -9.09
C PRO A 74 3.45 -5.97 -7.69
N LEU A 75 2.57 -6.28 -6.74
CA LEU A 75 2.96 -6.61 -5.36
C LEU A 75 3.97 -7.76 -5.26
N SER A 76 3.94 -8.70 -6.21
CA SER A 76 4.91 -9.79 -6.32
C SER A 76 6.35 -9.31 -6.59
N ALA A 77 6.54 -8.14 -7.21
CA ALA A 77 7.84 -7.52 -7.44
C ALA A 77 8.47 -7.01 -6.14
N LEU A 78 7.65 -6.64 -5.15
CA LEU A 78 8.10 -6.16 -3.84
C LEU A 78 8.76 -7.26 -3.00
N ARG A 79 8.63 -8.54 -3.38
CA ARG A 79 9.18 -9.72 -2.68
C ARG A 79 8.86 -9.71 -1.17
N LEU A 80 7.61 -9.38 -0.84
CA LEU A 80 7.14 -9.31 0.55
C LEU A 80 7.27 -10.68 1.25
N ARG A 81 7.73 -10.66 2.50
CA ARG A 81 7.79 -11.85 3.36
C ARG A 81 6.51 -11.96 4.21
N PRO A 82 6.08 -13.17 4.59
CA PRO A 82 5.02 -13.34 5.57
C PRO A 82 5.29 -12.51 6.84
N ASN A 83 4.28 -11.77 7.30
CA ASN A 83 4.34 -10.85 8.45
C ASN A 83 5.25 -9.62 8.29
N GLN A 84 5.80 -9.37 7.10
CA GLN A 84 6.49 -8.11 6.81
C GLN A 84 5.53 -6.92 6.99
N ARG A 85 6.04 -5.84 7.56
CA ARG A 85 5.31 -4.57 7.72
C ARG A 85 5.98 -3.50 6.88
N PHE A 86 5.16 -2.62 6.34
CA PHE A 86 5.58 -1.42 5.64
C PHE A 86 4.58 -0.29 5.96
N LEU A 87 4.95 0.95 5.66
CA LEU A 87 4.11 2.10 5.92
C LEU A 87 3.32 2.47 4.68
N TYR A 88 2.07 2.87 4.90
CA TYR A 88 1.20 3.54 3.94
C TYR A 88 0.79 4.87 4.56
N GLU A 89 1.14 5.96 3.89
CA GLU A 89 0.79 7.34 4.23
C GLU A 89 -0.23 7.85 3.21
N TYR A 90 -1.22 8.60 3.68
CA TYR A 90 -2.29 9.18 2.89
C TYR A 90 -2.63 10.56 3.47
N ASP A 91 -3.07 11.47 2.60
CA ASP A 91 -3.49 12.82 2.97
C ASP A 91 -2.35 13.67 3.56
N PHE A 92 -1.33 13.91 2.72
CA PHE A 92 -0.22 14.80 3.01
C PHE A 92 0.07 15.74 1.85
N THR A 93 0.71 16.87 2.15
CA THR A 93 1.00 17.92 1.14
C THR A 93 2.41 17.83 0.58
N THR A 94 3.36 17.29 1.34
CA THR A 94 4.74 17.00 0.91
C THR A 94 5.27 15.75 1.61
N MET A 95 6.28 15.08 1.06
CA MET A 95 6.92 13.91 1.70
C MET A 95 7.71 14.21 2.99
N PHE A 96 7.78 15.48 3.42
CA PHE A 96 8.66 15.93 4.51
C PHE A 96 7.94 16.29 5.82
N ASP A 97 6.63 16.02 5.94
CA ASP A 97 5.87 16.21 7.19
C ASP A 97 6.16 15.15 8.27
#